data_AF-Q4R7L7-F1
#
_entry.id   AF-Q4R7L7-F1
#
_cell.length_a   1.000
_cell.length_b   1.000
_cell.length_c   1.000
_cell.angle_alpha   90.00
_cell.angle_beta   90.00
_cell.angle_gamma   90.00
#
_symmetry.space_group_name_H-M   'P 1'
#
loop_
_entity.id
_entity.type
_entity.pdbx_description
1 polymer ?
#
loop_
_entity_poly.entity_id
_entity_poly.type
_entity_poly.pdbx_seq_one_letter_code
_entity_poly.pdbx_strand_id
1 'polypeptide(L)'
;MAPSGLKAVVGEKILSGVIRSVKKDGEWKVLIMDHPSMRILSSCCKMSDILAEGITIVEDINKRREPIPSLEAIYLLSPTEKSVQALIADFRGTPTFTYKAAHIFFTDTCPEPLFSELGRSRLAKVVKTLKEIHLAFLPYEAQVFSLDAPHSTYNLYCPFRAGERARQLEVLAQQIATLCATLQEYPAIRYRKGPEDTAQLAHAVLAKLNAFKADTPSRLEPRERMEPTYQLSRWTPVIKDVMEDAVEDRLDRNVWPFVSDPAPTASSQAAVSARFGHWHKNKAGVEARAGPRLIVYVMGGVAMSEMRAAYEVTRATEGKWEVLIGSSHILTPTRFLDDLKTLDQKLEDIALP
;
A
#
# COMPACT_ATOMS: atom_id res chain seq x y z
N MET A 1 15.52 -10.59 -13.79
CA MET A 1 15.43 -10.67 -12.32
C MET A 1 14.23 -9.85 -11.92
N ALA A 2 13.22 -10.46 -11.29
CA ALA A 2 12.10 -9.70 -10.79
C ALA A 2 12.57 -8.65 -9.76
N PRO A 3 11.89 -7.49 -9.67
CA PRO A 3 12.20 -6.48 -8.68
C PRO A 3 12.15 -7.10 -7.27
N SER A 4 13.32 -7.32 -6.66
CA SER A 4 13.39 -7.90 -5.32
C SER A 4 13.12 -6.81 -4.28
N GLY A 5 11.96 -6.87 -3.63
CA GLY A 5 11.57 -6.00 -2.51
C GLY A 5 10.52 -4.95 -2.85
N LEU A 6 9.86 -4.45 -1.81
CA LEU A 6 8.72 -3.54 -1.90
C LEU A 6 9.01 -2.28 -2.73
N LYS A 7 10.20 -1.68 -2.57
CA LYS A 7 10.59 -0.49 -3.34
C LYS A 7 10.56 -0.75 -4.85
N ALA A 8 11.05 -1.90 -5.27
CA ALA A 8 11.14 -2.21 -6.69
C ALA A 8 9.76 -2.58 -7.27
N VAL A 9 8.89 -3.25 -6.49
CA VAL A 9 7.48 -3.51 -6.87
C VAL A 9 6.70 -2.20 -7.03
N VAL A 10 6.81 -1.31 -6.04
CA VAL A 10 6.13 0.00 -6.06
C VAL A 10 6.69 0.89 -7.17
N GLY A 11 8.02 0.92 -7.32
CA GLY A 11 8.70 1.68 -8.36
C GLY A 11 8.27 1.25 -9.76
N GLU A 12 8.25 -0.07 -10.04
CA GLU A 12 7.77 -0.57 -11.34
C GLU A 12 6.29 -0.23 -11.54
N LYS A 13 5.42 -0.41 -10.53
CA LYS A 13 3.99 -0.07 -10.63
C LYS A 13 3.78 1.40 -10.99
N ILE A 14 4.57 2.33 -10.44
CA ILE A 14 4.47 3.74 -10.78
C ILE A 14 5.09 4.03 -12.16
N LEU A 15 6.32 3.58 -12.41
CA LEU A 15 7.02 3.85 -13.68
C LEU A 15 6.25 3.26 -14.88
N SER A 16 5.82 2.00 -14.79
CA SER A 16 5.09 1.33 -15.87
C SER A 16 3.62 1.77 -15.95
N GLY A 17 2.94 1.85 -14.80
CA GLY A 17 1.51 2.09 -14.73
C GLY A 17 1.12 3.56 -14.94
N VAL A 18 1.95 4.49 -14.49
CA VAL A 18 1.67 5.94 -14.53
C VAL A 18 2.45 6.61 -15.64
N ILE A 19 3.77 6.52 -15.60
CA ILE A 19 4.62 7.37 -16.43
C ILE A 19 4.73 6.81 -17.85
N ARG A 20 5.10 5.53 -17.98
CA ARG A 20 5.22 4.84 -19.27
C ARG A 20 3.89 4.72 -19.99
N SER A 21 2.76 4.67 -19.27
CA SER A 21 1.43 4.58 -19.87
C SER A 21 0.96 5.88 -20.56
N VAL A 22 1.58 7.02 -20.23
CA VAL A 22 1.30 8.34 -20.84
C VAL A 22 2.49 8.89 -21.63
N LYS A 23 3.59 8.13 -21.69
CA LYS A 23 4.78 8.48 -22.47
C LYS A 23 4.45 8.50 -23.96
N LYS A 24 4.94 9.53 -24.64
CA LYS A 24 4.85 9.68 -26.09
C LYS A 24 6.21 10.14 -26.59
N ASP A 25 6.72 9.49 -27.63
CA ASP A 25 8.05 9.80 -28.15
C ASP A 25 8.07 11.23 -28.68
N GLY A 26 9.06 12.02 -28.23
CA GLY A 26 9.23 13.43 -28.60
C GLY A 26 8.43 14.44 -27.76
N GLU A 27 7.55 14.00 -26.86
CA GLU A 27 6.79 14.89 -25.96
C GLU A 27 7.26 14.76 -24.52
N TRP A 28 7.71 15.86 -23.94
CA TRP A 28 8.02 15.96 -22.51
C TRP A 28 6.77 16.34 -21.71
N LYS A 29 6.69 15.84 -20.48
CA LYS A 29 5.58 16.13 -19.56
C LYS A 29 6.08 16.66 -18.23
N VAL A 30 5.22 17.42 -17.55
CA VAL A 30 5.43 17.90 -16.18
C VAL A 30 4.79 16.90 -15.22
N LEU A 31 5.51 16.47 -14.16
CA LEU A 31 4.94 15.63 -13.11
C LEU A 31 4.60 16.48 -11.89
N ILE A 32 3.35 16.49 -11.49
CA ILE A 32 2.82 17.27 -10.36
C ILE A 32 2.35 16.29 -9.30
N MET A 33 2.81 16.47 -8.07
CA MET A 33 2.47 15.59 -6.95
C MET A 33 2.06 16.38 -5.72
N ASP A 34 1.31 15.72 -4.85
CA ASP A 34 1.14 16.18 -3.47
C ASP A 34 2.19 15.54 -2.54
N HIS A 35 2.24 16.03 -1.30
CA HIS A 35 3.25 15.62 -0.33
C HIS A 35 3.22 14.11 -0.01
N PRO A 36 2.04 13.44 0.15
CA PRO A 36 2.00 11.98 0.29
C PRO A 36 2.52 11.24 -0.95
N SER A 37 2.05 11.59 -2.14
CA SER A 37 2.48 10.92 -3.37
C SER A 37 3.97 11.10 -3.68
N MET A 38 4.50 12.29 -3.38
CA MET A 38 5.92 12.60 -3.52
C MET A 38 6.78 11.74 -2.57
N ARG A 39 6.33 11.50 -1.34
CA ARG A 39 7.01 10.59 -0.39
C ARG A 39 7.03 9.16 -0.92
N ILE A 40 5.93 8.68 -1.51
CA ILE A 40 5.88 7.34 -2.13
C ILE A 40 6.88 7.26 -3.28
N LEU A 41 6.85 8.19 -4.24
CA LEU A 41 7.74 8.15 -5.41
C LEU A 41 9.22 8.27 -5.02
N SER A 42 9.56 9.21 -4.13
CA SER A 42 10.95 9.44 -3.70
C SER A 42 11.54 8.27 -2.91
N SER A 43 10.70 7.42 -2.31
CA SER A 43 11.16 6.22 -1.59
C SER A 43 11.63 5.07 -2.49
N CYS A 44 11.15 5.03 -3.74
CA CYS A 44 11.34 3.89 -4.65
C CYS A 44 12.08 4.24 -5.95
N CYS A 45 11.93 5.46 -6.47
CA CYS A 45 12.48 5.86 -7.77
C CYS A 45 13.49 7.01 -7.63
N LYS A 46 14.57 6.97 -8.42
CA LYS A 46 15.52 8.08 -8.50
C LYS A 46 15.08 9.08 -9.59
N MET A 47 15.58 10.31 -9.49
CA MET A 47 15.33 11.34 -10.51
C MET A 47 15.81 10.93 -11.91
N SER A 48 16.88 10.13 -12.00
CA SER A 48 17.38 9.57 -13.26
C SER A 48 16.32 8.72 -13.97
N ASP A 49 15.58 7.91 -13.20
CA ASP A 49 14.61 6.95 -13.73
C ASP A 49 13.37 7.69 -14.22
N ILE A 50 12.97 8.73 -13.50
CA ILE A 50 11.86 9.63 -13.86
C ILE A 50 12.18 10.40 -15.15
N LEU A 51 13.39 10.94 -15.26
CA LEU A 51 13.82 11.70 -16.45
C LEU A 51 13.94 10.82 -17.70
N ALA A 52 14.44 9.59 -17.55
CA ALA A 52 14.51 8.61 -18.64
C ALA A 52 13.12 8.24 -19.22
N GLU A 53 12.06 8.44 -18.44
CA GLU A 53 10.69 8.14 -18.84
C GLU A 53 9.92 9.33 -19.44
N GLY A 54 10.60 10.44 -19.75
CA GLY A 54 10.02 11.57 -20.49
C GLY A 54 9.41 12.67 -19.62
N ILE A 55 9.82 12.76 -18.35
CA ILE A 55 9.43 13.83 -17.44
C ILE A 55 10.54 14.89 -17.39
N THR A 56 10.18 16.15 -17.62
CA THR A 56 11.16 17.26 -17.62
C THR A 56 11.34 17.90 -16.24
N ILE A 57 10.27 18.00 -15.46
CA ILE A 57 10.26 18.68 -14.16
C ILE A 57 9.23 18.03 -13.24
N VAL A 58 9.57 17.98 -11.95
CA VAL A 58 8.74 17.46 -10.87
C VAL A 58 8.38 18.61 -9.95
N GLU A 59 7.08 18.82 -9.74
CA GLU A 59 6.53 19.98 -9.04
C GLU A 59 5.56 19.58 -7.93
N ASP A 60 5.43 20.44 -6.91
CA ASP A 60 4.47 20.27 -5.81
C ASP A 60 3.18 21.06 -6.09
N ILE A 61 2.04 20.38 -6.03
CA ILE A 61 0.73 21.00 -6.27
C ILE A 61 0.40 22.12 -5.27
N ASN A 62 0.94 22.04 -4.04
CA ASN A 62 0.68 23.02 -2.98
C ASN A 62 1.49 24.31 -3.14
N LYS A 63 2.50 24.31 -4.03
CA LYS A 63 3.34 25.47 -4.30
C LYS A 63 2.82 26.23 -5.52
N ARG A 64 3.11 27.53 -5.56
CA ARG A 64 2.87 28.36 -6.75
C ARG A 64 3.84 27.94 -7.85
N ARG A 65 3.30 27.66 -9.03
CA ARG A 65 4.01 27.13 -10.20
C ARG A 65 3.87 28.09 -11.38
N GLU A 66 4.86 28.09 -12.27
CA GLU A 66 4.81 28.88 -13.50
C GLU A 66 3.90 28.20 -14.54
N PRO A 67 2.99 28.95 -15.20
CA PRO A 67 2.20 28.41 -16.30
C PRO A 67 3.08 27.99 -17.48
N ILE A 68 2.97 26.73 -17.90
CA ILE A 68 3.63 26.19 -19.11
C ILE A 68 2.56 25.58 -20.03
N PRO A 69 1.84 26.40 -20.82
CA PRO A 69 0.71 25.94 -21.65
C PRO A 69 1.11 25.03 -22.81
N SER A 70 2.41 24.91 -23.12
CA SER A 70 2.93 24.04 -24.19
C SER A 70 3.03 22.58 -23.77
N LEU A 71 3.22 22.30 -22.47
CA LEU A 71 3.42 20.96 -21.94
C LEU A 71 2.14 20.36 -21.37
N GLU A 72 2.06 19.04 -21.40
CA GLU A 72 1.04 18.27 -20.70
C GLU A 72 1.50 17.94 -19.28
N ALA A 73 0.56 17.88 -18.35
CA ALA A 73 0.84 17.63 -16.95
C ALA A 73 0.27 16.28 -16.48
N ILE A 74 1.09 15.51 -15.77
CA ILE A 74 0.74 14.29 -15.08
C ILE A 74 0.53 14.65 -13.61
N TYR A 75 -0.65 14.39 -13.07
CA TYR A 75 -0.98 14.60 -11.68
C TYR A 75 -1.03 13.25 -10.97
N LEU A 76 -0.14 13.03 -10.02
CA LEU A 76 -0.18 11.87 -9.12
C LEU A 76 -0.54 12.38 -7.73
N LEU A 77 -1.79 12.17 -7.32
CA LEU A 77 -2.38 12.83 -6.14
C LEU A 77 -3.12 11.83 -5.25
N SER A 78 -3.16 12.10 -3.96
CA SER A 78 -4.14 11.51 -3.06
C SER A 78 -5.51 12.15 -3.26
N PRO A 79 -6.62 11.37 -3.22
CA PRO A 79 -7.97 11.87 -3.45
C PRO A 79 -8.51 12.64 -2.24
N THR A 80 -7.80 13.69 -1.83
CA THR A 80 -8.19 14.61 -0.77
C THR A 80 -8.82 15.86 -1.37
N GLU A 81 -9.72 16.50 -0.61
CA GLU A 81 -10.34 17.76 -1.03
C GLU A 81 -9.29 18.82 -1.34
N LYS A 82 -8.24 18.94 -0.52
CA LYS A 82 -7.14 19.89 -0.75
C LYS A 82 -6.44 19.68 -2.09
N SER A 83 -6.08 18.44 -2.43
CA SER A 83 -5.40 18.11 -3.69
C SER A 83 -6.34 18.32 -4.90
N VAL A 84 -7.61 17.93 -4.79
CA VAL A 84 -8.60 18.08 -5.87
C VAL A 84 -8.94 19.55 -6.12
N GLN A 85 -9.12 20.35 -5.07
CA GLN A 85 -9.36 21.80 -5.21
C GLN A 85 -8.17 22.51 -5.85
N ALA A 86 -6.95 22.17 -5.45
CA ALA A 86 -5.74 22.73 -6.05
C ALA A 86 -5.62 22.35 -7.53
N LEU A 87 -5.94 21.11 -7.88
CA LEU A 87 -6.00 20.64 -9.26
C LEU A 87 -7.04 21.41 -10.08
N ILE A 88 -8.23 21.63 -9.53
CA ILE A 88 -9.27 22.43 -10.22
C ILE A 88 -8.80 23.87 -10.41
N ALA A 89 -8.10 24.45 -9.43
CA ALA A 89 -7.60 25.82 -9.48
C ALA A 89 -6.60 26.06 -10.62
N ASP A 90 -5.76 25.07 -10.98
CA ASP A 90 -4.80 25.17 -12.10
C ASP A 90 -5.48 25.44 -13.45
N PHE A 91 -6.76 25.10 -13.61
CA PHE A 91 -7.53 25.25 -14.85
C PHE A 91 -8.71 26.22 -14.73
N ARG A 92 -8.75 27.06 -13.68
CA ARG A 92 -9.73 28.15 -13.54
C ARG A 92 -9.37 29.38 -14.37
N GLY A 93 -8.08 29.67 -14.57
CA GLY A 93 -7.59 30.90 -15.21
C GLY A 93 -8.02 31.10 -16.66
N THR A 94 -8.30 32.36 -17.04
CA THR A 94 -8.51 32.85 -18.41
C THR A 94 -7.51 33.98 -18.68
N PRO A 95 -6.84 34.06 -19.85
CA PRO A 95 -7.17 33.42 -21.13
C PRO A 95 -6.41 32.11 -21.42
N THR A 96 -5.37 31.76 -20.66
CA THR A 96 -4.56 30.56 -20.86
C THR A 96 -4.57 29.67 -19.61
N PHE A 97 -4.75 28.37 -19.81
CA PHE A 97 -4.61 27.39 -18.73
C PHE A 97 -3.14 27.23 -18.35
N THR A 98 -2.90 26.77 -17.12
CA THR A 98 -1.54 26.51 -16.61
C THR A 98 -0.81 25.47 -17.45
N TYR A 99 -1.54 24.47 -17.97
CA TYR A 99 -1.01 23.38 -18.80
C TYR A 99 -1.92 23.11 -20.00
N LYS A 100 -1.38 22.44 -21.02
CA LYS A 100 -2.10 22.06 -22.25
C LYS A 100 -3.24 21.08 -21.99
N ALA A 101 -2.98 20.06 -21.18
CA ALA A 101 -3.89 18.97 -20.84
C ALA A 101 -3.44 18.29 -19.54
N ALA A 102 -4.35 17.57 -18.90
CA ALA A 102 -4.10 16.88 -17.63
C ALA A 102 -4.26 15.35 -17.74
N HIS A 103 -3.30 14.63 -17.19
CA HIS A 103 -3.33 13.18 -16.96
C HIS A 103 -3.41 12.93 -15.45
N ILE A 104 -4.58 12.56 -14.95
CA ILE A 104 -4.83 12.45 -13.51
C ILE A 104 -4.73 10.99 -13.08
N PHE A 105 -3.96 10.76 -12.03
CA PHE A 105 -3.78 9.49 -11.37
C PHE A 105 -3.99 9.65 -9.87
N PHE A 106 -5.01 8.99 -9.34
CA PHE A 106 -5.23 8.96 -7.89
C PHE A 106 -4.52 7.78 -7.24
N THR A 107 -3.93 8.01 -6.06
CA THR A 107 -3.27 6.96 -5.27
C THR A 107 -4.26 5.96 -4.68
N ASP A 108 -5.49 6.39 -4.38
CA ASP A 108 -6.57 5.56 -3.84
C ASP A 108 -7.89 5.86 -4.56
N THR A 109 -8.96 5.15 -4.21
CA THR A 109 -10.29 5.33 -4.77
C THR A 109 -10.81 6.74 -4.48
N CYS A 110 -11.25 7.45 -5.52
CA CYS A 110 -11.77 8.80 -5.39
C CYS A 110 -13.22 8.80 -4.90
N PRO A 111 -13.54 9.46 -3.77
CA PRO A 111 -14.92 9.59 -3.31
C PRO A 111 -15.83 10.25 -4.37
N GLU A 112 -17.04 9.73 -4.53
CA GLU A 112 -18.07 10.26 -5.44
C GLU A 112 -18.33 11.79 -5.33
N PRO A 113 -18.34 12.44 -4.14
CA PRO A 113 -18.51 13.90 -4.07
C PRO A 113 -17.37 14.66 -4.75
N LEU A 114 -16.12 14.23 -4.55
CA LEU A 114 -14.95 14.86 -5.18
C LEU A 114 -14.93 14.62 -6.69
N PHE A 115 -15.30 13.40 -7.12
CA PHE A 115 -15.43 13.08 -8.54
C PHE A 115 -16.52 13.92 -9.23
N SER A 116 -17.67 14.09 -8.59
CA SER A 116 -18.77 14.92 -9.09
C SER A 116 -18.37 16.39 -9.24
N GLU A 117 -17.60 16.90 -8.28
CA GLU A 117 -17.05 18.26 -8.36
C GLU A 117 -16.06 18.40 -9.51
N LEU A 118 -15.15 17.44 -9.68
CA LEU A 118 -14.20 17.38 -10.78
C LEU A 118 -14.92 17.42 -12.13
N GLY A 119 -16.01 16.66 -12.28
CA GLY A 119 -16.82 16.60 -13.50
C GLY A 119 -17.56 17.90 -13.83
N ARG A 120 -17.94 18.70 -12.82
CA ARG A 120 -18.57 20.03 -13.02
C ARG A 120 -17.58 21.12 -13.39
N SER A 121 -16.29 20.90 -13.16
CA SER A 121 -15.25 21.89 -13.36
C SER A 121 -14.82 22.03 -14.84
N ARG A 122 -14.17 23.14 -15.18
CA ARG A 122 -13.63 23.36 -16.54
C ARG A 122 -12.51 22.39 -16.91
N LEU A 123 -11.82 21.84 -15.90
CA LEU A 123 -10.78 20.84 -16.05
C LEU A 123 -11.27 19.64 -16.85
N ALA A 124 -12.54 19.21 -16.69
CA ALA A 124 -13.11 18.05 -17.38
C ALA A 124 -12.95 18.10 -18.92
N LYS A 125 -12.87 19.30 -19.51
CA LYS A 125 -12.66 19.48 -20.96
C LYS A 125 -11.23 19.19 -21.44
N VAL A 126 -10.26 19.24 -20.53
CA VAL A 126 -8.82 19.09 -20.83
C VAL A 126 -8.19 17.85 -20.18
N VAL A 127 -8.96 17.08 -19.40
CA VAL A 127 -8.53 15.78 -18.89
C VAL A 127 -8.45 14.77 -20.03
N LYS A 128 -7.28 14.15 -20.19
CA LYS A 128 -7.05 13.07 -21.18
C LYS A 128 -7.15 11.69 -20.56
N THR A 129 -6.64 11.53 -19.34
CA THR A 129 -6.69 10.26 -18.63
C THR A 129 -7.05 10.50 -17.18
N LEU A 130 -7.89 9.63 -16.63
CA LEU A 130 -8.23 9.58 -15.22
C LEU A 130 -8.18 8.12 -14.79
N LYS A 131 -7.26 7.76 -13.89
CA LYS A 131 -7.06 6.39 -13.41
C LYS A 131 -6.77 6.36 -11.92
N GLU A 132 -7.08 5.25 -11.28
CA GLU A 132 -6.75 4.99 -9.87
C GLU A 132 -5.71 3.86 -9.82
N ILE A 133 -4.62 4.07 -9.06
CA ILE A 133 -3.49 3.14 -9.01
C ILE A 133 -3.64 2.14 -7.84
N HIS A 134 -4.44 2.50 -6.82
CA HIS A 134 -4.59 1.73 -5.58
C HIS A 134 -3.22 1.39 -4.97
N LEU A 135 -2.49 2.44 -4.59
CA LEU A 135 -1.18 2.42 -3.98
C LEU A 135 -1.13 3.50 -2.90
N ALA A 136 -1.48 3.12 -1.67
CA ALA A 136 -1.59 4.03 -0.54
C ALA A 136 -0.69 3.63 0.64
N PHE A 137 0.54 3.16 0.34
CA PHE A 137 1.55 2.83 1.35
C PHE A 137 2.96 3.23 0.88
N LEU A 138 3.85 3.45 1.84
CA LEU A 138 5.25 3.80 1.66
C LEU A 138 6.14 2.55 1.78
N PRO A 139 6.90 2.18 0.74
CA PRO A 139 7.92 1.14 0.84
C PRO A 139 9.16 1.68 1.56
N TYR A 140 9.19 1.57 2.89
CA TYR A 140 10.29 2.11 3.71
C TYR A 140 11.61 1.36 3.44
N GLU A 141 11.56 0.04 3.41
CA GLU A 141 12.67 -0.86 3.06
C GLU A 141 12.23 -1.95 2.08
N ALA A 142 13.08 -2.96 1.85
CA ALA A 142 12.75 -4.08 0.98
C ALA A 142 11.59 -4.93 1.54
N GLN A 143 11.52 -5.09 2.87
CA GLN A 143 10.50 -5.90 3.56
C GLN A 143 9.65 -5.12 4.57
N VAL A 144 9.86 -3.80 4.66
CA VAL A 144 9.15 -2.94 5.61
C VAL A 144 8.30 -1.91 4.88
N PHE A 145 7.03 -1.81 5.26
CA PHE A 145 6.10 -0.81 4.76
C PHE A 145 5.59 0.11 5.89
N SER A 146 5.15 1.31 5.51
CA SER A 146 4.51 2.28 6.40
C SER A 146 3.27 2.84 5.72
N LEU A 147 2.20 3.11 6.47
CA LEU A 147 0.99 3.74 5.92
C LEU A 147 1.05 5.27 5.90
N ASP A 148 2.16 5.86 6.34
CA ASP A 148 2.42 7.32 6.43
C ASP A 148 1.35 8.07 7.25
N ALA A 149 0.81 7.41 8.29
CA ALA A 149 -0.26 7.92 9.14
C ALA A 149 0.21 8.08 10.61
N PRO A 150 1.15 8.99 10.93
CA PRO A 150 1.66 9.15 12.28
C PRO A 150 0.59 9.60 13.30
N HIS A 151 -0.47 10.24 12.83
CA HIS A 151 -1.64 10.62 13.63
C HIS A 151 -2.52 9.44 14.03
N SER A 152 -2.30 8.24 13.47
CA SER A 152 -3.14 7.06 13.70
C SER A 152 -3.23 6.69 15.18
N THR A 153 -2.11 6.71 15.93
CA THR A 153 -2.12 6.34 17.36
C THR A 153 -3.00 7.30 18.16
N TYR A 154 -2.89 8.60 17.89
CA TYR A 154 -3.72 9.61 18.53
C TYR A 154 -5.20 9.45 18.18
N ASN A 155 -5.54 9.28 16.90
CA ASN A 155 -6.94 9.13 16.47
C ASN A 155 -7.60 7.83 16.96
N LEU A 156 -6.83 6.77 17.23
CA LEU A 156 -7.35 5.50 17.74
C LEU A 156 -7.51 5.49 19.27
N TYR A 157 -6.54 6.03 20.01
CA TYR A 157 -6.45 5.84 21.46
C TYR A 157 -6.76 7.09 22.29
N CYS A 158 -6.77 8.29 21.70
CA CYS A 158 -7.12 9.50 22.42
C CYS A 158 -8.64 9.60 22.65
N PRO A 159 -9.12 9.84 23.89
CA PRO A 159 -10.55 9.95 24.17
C PRO A 159 -11.21 11.13 23.45
N PHE A 160 -10.46 12.20 23.17
CA PHE A 160 -10.96 13.37 22.44
C PHE A 160 -11.25 13.09 20.95
N ARG A 161 -10.76 11.97 20.41
CA ARG A 161 -10.98 11.52 19.02
C ARG A 161 -11.82 10.24 18.93
N ALA A 162 -12.54 9.87 19.99
CA ALA A 162 -13.33 8.64 20.02
C ALA A 162 -14.32 8.49 18.85
N GLY A 163 -14.91 9.59 18.37
CA GLY A 163 -15.81 9.59 17.21
C GLY A 163 -15.13 9.28 15.87
N GLU A 164 -13.83 9.54 15.76
CA GLU A 164 -13.04 9.35 14.54
C GLU A 164 -12.37 7.97 14.48
N ARG A 165 -12.39 7.20 15.58
CA ARG A 165 -11.75 5.88 15.69
C ARG A 165 -12.20 4.91 14.61
N ALA A 166 -13.51 4.79 14.40
CA ALA A 166 -14.06 3.89 13.37
C ALA A 166 -13.62 4.29 11.96
N ARG A 167 -13.60 5.60 11.67
CA ARG A 167 -13.11 6.15 10.41
C ARG A 167 -11.62 5.87 10.21
N GLN A 168 -10.81 6.02 11.25
CA GLN A 168 -9.38 5.70 11.21
C GLN A 168 -9.13 4.23 10.89
N LEU A 169 -9.91 3.31 11.48
CA LEU A 169 -9.80 1.88 11.17
C LEU A 169 -10.18 1.58 9.71
N GLU A 170 -11.22 2.22 9.18
CA GLU A 170 -11.62 2.08 7.77
C GLU A 170 -10.54 2.57 6.80
N VAL A 171 -9.91 3.71 7.10
CA VAL A 171 -8.80 4.25 6.29
C VAL A 171 -7.60 3.30 6.30
N LEU A 172 -7.19 2.82 7.48
CA LEU A 172 -6.09 1.86 7.58
C LEU A 172 -6.43 0.54 6.86
N ALA A 173 -7.67 0.07 6.99
CA ALA A 173 -8.13 -1.15 6.33
C ALA A 173 -8.05 -1.05 4.80
N GLN A 174 -8.48 0.10 4.26
CA GLN A 174 -8.36 0.40 2.83
C GLN A 174 -6.89 0.36 2.39
N GLN A 175 -6.00 1.06 3.10
CA GLN A 175 -4.57 1.09 2.75
C GLN A 175 -3.93 -0.31 2.79
N ILE A 176 -4.24 -1.12 3.81
CA ILE A 176 -3.76 -2.51 3.93
C ILE A 176 -4.31 -3.35 2.76
N ALA A 177 -5.57 -3.17 2.37
CA ALA A 177 -6.13 -3.86 1.22
C ALA A 177 -5.41 -3.46 -0.09
N THR A 178 -5.03 -2.18 -0.27
CA THR A 178 -4.23 -1.76 -1.44
C THR A 178 -2.83 -2.38 -1.45
N LEU A 179 -2.23 -2.66 -0.29
CA LEU A 179 -0.96 -3.38 -0.18
C LEU A 179 -1.12 -4.82 -0.69
N CYS A 180 -2.13 -5.55 -0.20
CA CYS A 180 -2.44 -6.91 -0.65
C CYS A 180 -2.71 -6.95 -2.16
N ALA A 181 -3.50 -6.01 -2.68
CA ALA A 181 -3.79 -5.88 -4.11
C ALA A 181 -2.52 -5.58 -4.94
N THR A 182 -1.63 -4.72 -4.44
CA THR A 182 -0.35 -4.39 -5.10
C THR A 182 0.60 -5.58 -5.15
N LEU A 183 0.61 -6.41 -4.11
CA LEU A 183 1.40 -7.64 -4.05
C LEU A 183 0.76 -8.81 -4.82
N GLN A 184 -0.48 -8.64 -5.29
CA GLN A 184 -1.31 -9.67 -5.91
C GLN A 184 -1.54 -10.86 -4.96
N GLU A 185 -1.81 -10.57 -3.69
CA GLU A 185 -2.03 -11.57 -2.65
C GLU A 185 -3.47 -11.49 -2.11
N TYR A 186 -4.05 -12.64 -1.81
CA TYR A 186 -5.30 -12.76 -1.06
C TYR A 186 -5.06 -13.63 0.19
N PRO A 187 -4.42 -13.07 1.23
CA PRO A 187 -3.97 -13.83 2.38
C PRO A 187 -5.13 -14.18 3.32
N ALA A 188 -4.96 -15.25 4.10
CA ALA A 188 -5.85 -15.55 5.20
C ALA A 188 -5.61 -14.55 6.35
N ILE A 189 -6.63 -13.77 6.70
CA ILE A 189 -6.50 -12.69 7.68
C ILE A 189 -6.68 -13.25 9.10
N ARG A 190 -5.70 -12.98 9.96
CA ARG A 190 -5.71 -13.32 11.39
C ARG A 190 -5.53 -12.06 12.24
N TYR A 191 -6.04 -12.08 13.45
CA TYR A 191 -5.88 -10.97 14.41
C TYR A 191 -5.70 -11.50 15.83
N ARG A 192 -5.16 -10.68 16.73
CA ARG A 192 -4.98 -11.05 18.14
C ARG A 192 -6.31 -10.94 18.88
N LYS A 193 -6.86 -12.06 19.37
CA LYS A 193 -8.09 -12.05 20.17
C LYS A 193 -7.87 -11.29 21.49
N GLY A 194 -8.82 -10.43 21.85
CA GLY A 194 -8.81 -9.64 23.09
C GLY A 194 -9.19 -8.18 22.80
N PRO A 195 -8.31 -7.38 22.18
CA PRO A 195 -8.62 -5.99 21.83
C PRO A 195 -9.66 -5.89 20.70
N GLU A 196 -10.74 -5.12 20.93
CA GLU A 196 -11.81 -4.91 19.95
C GLU A 196 -11.29 -4.30 18.63
N ASP A 197 -10.33 -3.39 18.71
CA ASP A 197 -9.71 -2.73 17.54
C ASP A 197 -9.14 -3.70 16.53
N THR A 198 -8.47 -4.75 17.01
CA THR A 198 -7.79 -5.72 16.14
C THR A 198 -8.80 -6.58 15.38
N ALA A 199 -9.92 -6.93 16.00
CA ALA A 199 -11.00 -7.64 15.35
C ALA A 199 -11.69 -6.75 14.31
N GLN A 200 -12.02 -5.51 14.70
CA GLN A 200 -12.68 -4.55 13.82
C GLN A 200 -11.83 -4.23 12.59
N LEU A 201 -10.52 -3.99 12.76
CA LEU A 201 -9.60 -3.77 11.65
C LEU A 201 -9.55 -4.99 10.73
N ALA A 202 -9.46 -6.20 11.28
CA ALA A 202 -9.33 -7.42 10.48
C ALA A 202 -10.60 -7.72 9.65
N HIS A 203 -11.79 -7.49 10.22
CA HIS A 203 -13.05 -7.57 9.48
C HIS A 203 -13.16 -6.50 8.41
N ALA A 204 -12.74 -5.26 8.69
CA ALA A 204 -12.73 -4.17 7.71
C ALA A 204 -11.78 -4.48 6.54
N VAL A 205 -10.56 -4.97 6.82
CA VAL A 205 -9.59 -5.36 5.77
C VAL A 205 -10.19 -6.45 4.87
N LEU A 206 -10.83 -7.46 5.45
CA LEU A 206 -11.47 -8.52 4.66
C LEU A 206 -12.59 -7.96 3.76
N ALA A 207 -13.42 -7.06 4.28
CA ALA A 207 -14.49 -6.44 3.51
C ALA A 207 -13.94 -5.63 2.33
N LYS A 208 -12.88 -4.84 2.53
CA LYS A 208 -12.22 -4.10 1.44
C LYS A 208 -11.55 -5.03 0.44
N LEU A 209 -10.87 -6.08 0.90
CA LEU A 209 -10.21 -7.07 0.04
C LEU A 209 -11.23 -7.80 -0.86
N ASN A 210 -12.42 -8.10 -0.32
CA ASN A 210 -13.53 -8.68 -1.09
C ASN A 210 -14.05 -7.74 -2.18
N ALA A 211 -14.14 -6.44 -1.89
CA ALA A 211 -14.50 -5.44 -2.89
C ALA A 211 -13.46 -5.39 -4.03
N PHE A 212 -12.16 -5.37 -3.70
CA PHE A 212 -11.09 -5.41 -4.71
C PHE A 212 -11.11 -6.68 -5.57
N LYS A 213 -11.47 -7.82 -4.99
CA LYS A 213 -11.62 -9.09 -5.73
C LYS A 213 -12.80 -9.06 -6.70
N ALA A 214 -13.89 -8.38 -6.35
CA ALA A 214 -15.04 -8.23 -7.24
C ALA A 214 -14.68 -7.40 -8.49
N ASP A 215 -13.81 -6.40 -8.34
CA ASP A 215 -13.39 -5.51 -9.43
C ASP A 215 -12.28 -6.10 -10.32
N THR A 216 -11.52 -7.09 -9.85
CA THR A 216 -10.42 -7.72 -10.62
C THR A 216 -10.55 -9.24 -10.65
N PRO A 217 -11.19 -9.86 -11.67
CA PRO A 217 -11.40 -11.30 -11.76
C PRO A 217 -10.14 -12.02 -12.25
N SER A 218 -9.04 -11.94 -11.50
CA SER A 218 -7.87 -12.82 -11.67
C SER A 218 -7.66 -13.67 -10.42
N ARG A 219 -7.72 -14.99 -10.62
CA ARG A 219 -7.76 -16.06 -9.63
C ARG A 219 -6.54 -16.05 -8.69
N LEU A 220 -6.75 -15.69 -7.43
CA LEU A 220 -5.79 -15.82 -6.31
C LEU A 220 -6.15 -17.08 -5.50
N GLU A 221 -5.19 -18.00 -5.30
CA GLU A 221 -5.42 -19.27 -4.57
C GLU A 221 -4.46 -19.45 -3.37
N PRO A 222 -4.92 -19.93 -2.19
CA PRO A 222 -4.08 -20.19 -1.01
C PRO A 222 -3.27 -21.52 -1.06
N ARG A 223 -2.10 -21.61 -0.40
CA ARG A 223 -1.24 -22.82 -0.29
C ARG A 223 -0.39 -22.88 1.02
N GLU A 224 -0.16 -24.08 1.60
CA GLU A 224 0.62 -24.33 2.85
C GLU A 224 1.37 -25.70 2.89
N ARG A 225 2.50 -25.80 3.66
CA ARG A 225 3.11 -27.02 4.33
C ARG A 225 4.43 -26.75 5.14
N MET A 226 4.70 -27.58 6.19
CA MET A 226 5.62 -27.46 7.38
C MET A 226 7.03 -28.15 7.36
N GLU A 227 7.99 -27.72 8.24
CA GLU A 227 8.92 -28.48 9.19
C GLU A 227 10.15 -27.64 9.77
N PRO A 228 10.89 -28.02 10.88
CA PRO A 228 11.18 -27.13 12.04
C PRO A 228 12.65 -26.71 12.45
N THR A 229 12.72 -25.74 13.40
CA THR A 229 13.65 -25.47 14.58
C THR A 229 15.03 -24.75 14.50
N TYR A 230 15.24 -23.70 15.33
CA TYR A 230 16.10 -23.64 16.56
C TYR A 230 16.17 -22.25 17.26
N GLN A 231 16.36 -22.23 18.59
CA GLN A 231 16.42 -21.05 19.48
C GLN A 231 17.85 -20.55 19.79
N LEU A 232 18.00 -19.23 20.02
CA LEU A 232 18.65 -18.61 21.21
C LEU A 232 18.79 -17.07 21.07
N SER A 233 18.25 -16.29 22.04
CA SER A 233 18.80 -15.03 22.59
C SER A 233 17.86 -14.41 23.64
N ARG A 234 18.42 -13.65 24.60
CA ARG A 234 17.82 -13.34 25.93
C ARG A 234 16.84 -12.15 26.01
N TRP A 235 16.37 -11.63 24.88
CA TRP A 235 15.10 -10.90 24.74
C TRP A 235 14.76 -10.86 23.25
N THR A 236 13.65 -11.49 22.88
CA THR A 236 13.17 -11.59 21.51
C THR A 236 11.85 -10.82 21.41
N PRO A 237 11.65 -9.95 20.40
CA PRO A 237 10.36 -9.32 20.19
C PRO A 237 9.27 -10.39 20.05
N VAL A 238 8.16 -10.25 20.76
CA VAL A 238 7.04 -11.22 20.74
C VAL A 238 6.59 -11.53 19.31
N ILE A 239 6.67 -10.54 18.41
CA ILE A 239 6.29 -10.73 17.01
C ILE A 239 7.16 -11.74 16.27
N LYS A 240 8.41 -11.95 16.69
CA LYS A 240 9.29 -12.95 16.08
C LYS A 240 8.76 -14.36 16.32
N ASP A 241 8.37 -14.66 17.56
CA ASP A 241 7.78 -15.96 17.92
C ASP A 241 6.47 -16.17 17.13
N VAL A 242 5.64 -15.13 17.00
CA VAL A 242 4.42 -15.16 16.19
C VAL A 242 4.73 -15.41 14.70
N MET A 243 5.78 -14.80 14.16
CA MET A 243 6.19 -14.99 12.77
C MET A 243 6.70 -16.42 12.53
N GLU A 244 7.54 -16.94 13.42
CA GLU A 244 8.02 -18.33 13.36
C GLU A 244 6.85 -19.31 13.46
N ASP A 245 5.95 -19.10 14.42
CA ASP A 245 4.76 -19.92 14.61
C ASP A 245 3.80 -19.88 13.42
N ALA A 246 3.66 -18.73 12.76
CA ALA A 246 2.84 -18.57 11.56
C ALA A 246 3.46 -19.26 10.34
N VAL A 247 4.77 -19.12 10.15
CA VAL A 247 5.53 -19.80 9.09
C VAL A 247 5.49 -21.32 9.24
N GLU A 248 5.46 -21.79 10.50
CA GLU A 248 5.39 -23.22 10.84
C GLU A 248 3.95 -23.76 10.98
N ASP A 249 2.92 -22.94 10.72
CA ASP A 249 1.49 -23.30 10.89
C ASP A 249 1.14 -23.87 12.29
N ARG A 250 1.86 -23.42 13.32
CA ARG A 250 1.63 -23.81 14.74
C ARG A 250 1.02 -22.69 15.58
N LEU A 251 0.65 -21.58 14.96
CA LEU A 251 0.11 -20.42 15.67
C LEU A 251 -1.28 -20.72 16.25
N ASP A 252 -1.43 -20.59 17.57
CA ASP A 252 -2.66 -20.92 18.31
C ASP A 252 -3.89 -20.16 17.76
N ARG A 253 -4.90 -20.92 17.34
CA ARG A 253 -6.16 -20.38 16.79
C ARG A 253 -7.04 -19.71 17.84
N ASN A 254 -6.84 -20.02 19.12
CA ASN A 254 -7.60 -19.37 20.20
C ASN A 254 -7.14 -17.92 20.41
N VAL A 255 -5.83 -17.69 20.34
CA VAL A 255 -5.22 -16.36 20.46
C VAL A 255 -5.22 -15.62 19.12
N TRP A 256 -5.07 -16.34 18.01
CA TRP A 256 -5.00 -15.80 16.65
C TRP A 256 -6.05 -16.42 15.73
N PRO A 257 -7.35 -16.13 15.92
CA PRO A 257 -8.42 -16.65 15.07
C PRO A 257 -8.32 -16.09 13.64
N PHE A 258 -8.84 -16.86 12.68
CA PHE A 258 -9.07 -16.41 11.31
C PHE A 258 -10.37 -15.60 11.24
N VAL A 259 -10.37 -14.53 10.45
CA VAL A 259 -11.59 -13.76 10.15
C VAL A 259 -12.55 -14.56 9.25
N SER A 260 -11.97 -15.34 8.34
CA SER A 260 -12.67 -16.33 7.53
C SER A 260 -11.77 -17.51 7.36
N ASP A 261 -12.29 -18.70 7.65
CA ASP A 261 -11.52 -19.92 7.46
C ASP A 261 -11.13 -20.04 5.99
N PRO A 262 -9.85 -20.36 5.70
CA PRO A 262 -9.44 -20.69 4.34
C PRO A 262 -10.37 -21.79 3.79
N ALA A 263 -10.85 -21.61 2.56
CA ALA A 263 -11.69 -22.62 1.92
C ALA A 263 -10.98 -23.99 2.01
N PRO A 264 -11.65 -25.05 2.48
CA PRO A 264 -11.03 -26.35 2.59
C PRO A 264 -10.53 -26.74 1.19
N THR A 265 -9.23 -26.97 1.06
CA THR A 265 -8.70 -27.61 -0.14
C THR A 265 -9.36 -28.99 -0.18
N ALA A 266 -10.20 -29.22 -1.20
CA ALA A 266 -10.68 -30.56 -1.46
C ALA A 266 -9.43 -31.45 -1.55
N SER A 267 -9.32 -32.40 -0.63
CA SER A 267 -8.37 -33.50 -0.70
C SER A 267 -8.73 -34.34 -1.92
N SER A 268 -8.45 -33.81 -3.10
CA SER A 268 -8.54 -34.55 -4.34
C SER A 268 -7.33 -35.47 -4.39
N GLN A 269 -7.43 -36.60 -3.68
CA GLN A 269 -7.00 -37.86 -4.28
C GLN A 269 -7.90 -38.13 -5.49
N ALA A 270 -7.77 -37.32 -6.54
CA ALA A 270 -8.24 -37.67 -7.86
C ALA A 270 -7.05 -38.34 -8.55
N ALA A 271 -7.15 -39.65 -8.75
CA ALA A 271 -6.17 -40.42 -9.50
C ALA A 271 -5.96 -39.77 -10.88
N VAL A 272 -4.74 -39.26 -11.13
CA VAL A 272 -4.40 -38.62 -12.39
C VAL A 272 -4.10 -39.73 -13.40
N SER A 273 -5.00 -39.91 -14.37
CA SER A 273 -4.79 -40.78 -15.52
C SER A 273 -3.58 -40.28 -16.33
N ALA A 274 -2.54 -41.10 -16.44
CA ALA A 274 -1.35 -40.80 -17.22
C ALA A 274 -1.64 -40.97 -18.72
N ARG A 275 -2.18 -39.93 -19.38
CA ARG A 275 -2.12 -39.81 -20.84
C ARG A 275 -1.96 -38.36 -21.28
N PHE A 276 -1.00 -38.18 -22.18
CA PHE A 276 -0.64 -37.01 -22.99
C PHE A 276 0.26 -35.93 -22.36
N GLY A 277 1.54 -36.01 -22.75
CA GLY A 277 2.46 -34.87 -22.73
C GLY A 277 2.09 -33.85 -23.80
N HIS A 278 2.28 -32.57 -23.47
CA HIS A 278 2.32 -31.50 -24.46
C HIS A 278 3.38 -30.46 -24.09
N TRP A 279 4.41 -30.46 -24.92
CA TRP A 279 5.57 -29.59 -24.93
C TRP A 279 5.20 -28.28 -25.68
N HIS A 280 5.72 -27.14 -25.20
CA HIS A 280 5.59 -25.75 -25.67
C HIS A 280 4.42 -24.87 -25.16
N LYS A 281 4.74 -23.95 -24.24
CA LYS A 281 4.59 -22.50 -24.47
C LYS A 281 5.44 -21.70 -23.48
N ASN A 282 6.67 -21.36 -23.90
CA ASN A 282 7.45 -20.30 -23.26
C ASN A 282 6.80 -18.96 -23.61
N LYS A 283 6.07 -18.38 -22.65
CA LYS A 283 5.84 -16.95 -22.58
C LYS A 283 6.75 -16.44 -21.47
N ALA A 284 7.69 -15.55 -21.80
CA ALA A 284 8.52 -14.86 -20.83
C ALA A 284 7.60 -13.99 -19.94
N GLY A 285 7.09 -14.59 -18.87
CA GLY A 285 6.43 -13.89 -17.79
C GLY A 285 7.48 -13.37 -16.84
N VAL A 286 7.32 -12.14 -16.40
CA VAL A 286 7.98 -11.59 -15.22
C VAL A 286 7.96 -12.67 -14.14
N GLU A 287 9.12 -13.11 -13.66
CA GLU A 287 9.24 -14.12 -12.59
C GLU A 287 8.65 -13.54 -11.29
N ALA A 288 7.33 -13.54 -11.16
CA ALA A 288 6.68 -13.28 -9.89
C ALA A 288 7.26 -14.25 -8.86
N ARG A 289 7.78 -13.72 -7.76
CA ARG A 289 8.38 -14.50 -6.68
C ARG A 289 7.37 -15.55 -6.22
N ALA A 290 7.70 -16.83 -6.38
CA ALA A 290 6.73 -17.93 -6.30
C ALA A 290 6.50 -18.49 -4.88
N GLY A 291 7.01 -17.82 -3.84
CA GLY A 291 6.92 -18.27 -2.44
C GLY A 291 5.82 -17.53 -1.66
N PRO A 292 5.22 -18.16 -0.63
CA PRO A 292 4.21 -17.54 0.21
C PRO A 292 4.76 -16.32 0.97
N ARG A 293 3.87 -15.36 1.25
CA ARG A 293 4.17 -14.14 2.00
C ARG A 293 3.44 -14.13 3.33
N LEU A 294 4.16 -13.74 4.38
CA LEU A 294 3.57 -13.43 5.68
C LEU A 294 3.56 -11.90 5.85
N ILE A 295 2.38 -11.29 5.85
CA ILE A 295 2.22 -9.85 6.02
C ILE A 295 1.78 -9.57 7.46
N VAL A 296 2.59 -8.79 8.19
CA VAL A 296 2.37 -8.42 9.59
C VAL A 296 2.11 -6.92 9.68
N TYR A 297 1.01 -6.55 10.33
CA TYR A 297 0.67 -5.15 10.63
C TYR A 297 0.60 -4.93 12.13
N VAL A 298 1.44 -4.04 12.65
CA VAL A 298 1.46 -3.65 14.07
C VAL A 298 0.66 -2.35 14.23
N MET A 299 -0.39 -2.35 15.04
CA MET A 299 -1.14 -1.12 15.36
C MET A 299 -0.37 -0.27 16.36
N GLY A 300 -0.34 1.05 16.16
CA GLY A 300 0.30 1.98 17.10
C GLY A 300 1.81 2.17 16.90
N GLY A 301 2.34 1.80 15.74
CA GLY A 301 3.75 1.94 15.38
C GLY A 301 4.52 0.62 15.48
N VAL A 302 5.54 0.45 14.63
CA VAL A 302 6.44 -0.72 14.64
C VAL A 302 7.84 -0.33 15.12
N ALA A 303 8.43 -1.13 16.00
CA ALA A 303 9.79 -0.90 16.48
C ALA A 303 10.86 -1.46 15.52
N MET A 304 12.03 -0.83 15.52
CA MET A 304 13.17 -1.29 14.68
C MET A 304 13.62 -2.73 14.99
N SER A 305 13.42 -3.20 16.22
CA SER A 305 13.72 -4.59 16.62
C SER A 305 12.74 -5.59 16.01
N GLU A 306 11.47 -5.22 15.86
CA GLU A 306 10.43 -6.00 15.18
C GLU A 306 10.65 -6.02 13.66
N MET A 307 11.08 -4.89 13.08
CA MET A 307 11.52 -4.82 11.69
C MET A 307 12.67 -5.81 11.42
N ARG A 308 13.68 -5.84 12.31
CA ARG A 308 14.80 -6.78 12.21
C ARG A 308 14.33 -8.24 12.27
N ALA A 309 13.37 -8.55 13.12
CA ALA A 309 12.83 -9.90 13.25
C ALA A 309 12.24 -10.43 11.92
N ALA A 310 11.56 -9.58 11.13
CA ALA A 310 11.04 -10.00 9.82
C ALA A 310 12.17 -10.47 8.86
N TYR A 311 13.31 -9.78 8.84
CA TYR A 311 14.47 -10.19 8.06
C TYR A 311 15.11 -11.47 8.60
N GLU A 312 15.20 -11.61 9.92
CA GLU A 312 15.74 -12.81 10.57
C GLU A 312 14.92 -14.06 10.19
N VAL A 313 13.59 -13.99 10.29
CA VAL A 313 12.69 -15.10 9.94
C VAL A 313 12.73 -15.40 8.43
N THR A 314 12.71 -14.36 7.59
CA THR A 314 12.85 -14.53 6.13
C THR A 314 14.14 -15.27 5.77
N ARG A 315 15.25 -14.91 6.41
CA ARG A 315 16.55 -15.58 6.19
C ARG A 315 16.57 -17.00 6.75
N ALA A 316 15.96 -17.22 7.92
CA ALA A 316 15.87 -18.54 8.54
C ALA A 316 15.11 -19.56 7.67
N THR A 317 14.12 -19.10 6.90
CA THR A 317 13.39 -19.94 5.95
C THR A 317 14.11 -20.15 4.61
N GLU A 318 15.34 -19.63 4.45
CA GLU A 318 16.12 -19.66 3.20
C GLU A 318 15.34 -19.10 1.99
N GLY A 319 14.48 -18.12 2.23
CA GLY A 319 13.67 -17.48 1.19
C GLY A 319 12.42 -18.28 0.76
N LYS A 320 12.05 -19.35 1.48
CA LYS A 320 10.77 -20.05 1.31
C LYS A 320 9.58 -19.12 1.62
N TRP A 321 9.71 -18.33 2.69
CA TRP A 321 8.73 -17.32 3.06
C TRP A 321 9.34 -15.93 2.97
N GLU A 322 8.58 -14.98 2.43
CA GLU A 322 8.90 -13.55 2.50
C GLU A 322 8.04 -12.92 3.60
N VAL A 323 8.67 -12.53 4.71
CA VAL A 323 7.98 -11.84 5.80
C VAL A 323 8.03 -10.33 5.54
N LEU A 324 6.87 -9.71 5.48
CA LEU A 324 6.70 -8.26 5.36
C LEU A 324 6.11 -7.74 6.67
N ILE A 325 6.68 -6.66 7.22
CA ILE A 325 6.16 -6.02 8.43
C ILE A 325 5.94 -4.54 8.21
N GLY A 326 4.87 -4.00 8.78
CA GLY A 326 4.61 -2.56 8.71
C GLY A 326 3.67 -2.06 9.77
N SER A 327 3.46 -0.76 9.76
CA SER A 327 2.59 -0.05 10.69
C SER A 327 2.12 1.27 10.10
N SER A 328 1.39 2.06 10.89
CA SER A 328 1.06 3.45 10.59
C SER A 328 2.32 4.33 10.44
N HIS A 329 3.31 4.11 11.30
CA HIS A 329 4.60 4.79 11.30
C HIS A 329 5.69 3.95 12.01
N ILE A 330 6.95 4.35 11.81
CA ILE A 330 8.10 3.67 12.42
C ILE A 330 8.47 4.35 13.75
N LEU A 331 8.72 3.53 14.78
CA LEU A 331 9.00 3.98 16.13
C LEU A 331 10.49 4.01 16.46
N THR A 332 10.86 5.07 17.18
CA THR A 332 12.03 5.10 18.07
C THR A 332 11.53 5.16 19.51
N PRO A 333 12.33 4.76 20.51
CA PRO A 333 11.90 4.84 21.91
C PRO A 333 11.41 6.24 22.31
N THR A 334 12.11 7.29 21.85
CA THR A 334 11.70 8.69 22.08
C THR A 334 10.34 8.99 21.44
N ARG A 335 10.16 8.62 20.16
CA ARG A 335 8.90 8.88 19.46
C ARG A 335 7.71 8.15 20.09
N PHE A 336 7.92 6.93 20.57
CA PHE A 336 6.88 6.20 21.28
C PHE A 336 6.44 6.92 22.57
N LEU A 337 7.40 7.47 23.32
CA LEU A 337 7.08 8.28 24.51
C LEU A 337 6.37 9.59 24.14
N ASP A 338 6.75 10.22 23.03
CA ASP A 338 6.06 11.41 22.52
C ASP A 338 4.61 11.08 22.12
N ASP A 339 4.39 9.96 21.41
CA ASP A 339 3.04 9.49 21.04
C ASP A 339 2.20 9.27 22.30
N LEU A 340 2.73 8.61 23.33
CA LEU A 340 2.04 8.40 24.61
C LEU A 340 1.71 9.72 25.32
N LYS A 341 2.64 10.69 25.29
CA LYS A 341 2.46 12.01 25.89
C LYS A 341 1.31 12.79 25.23
N THR A 342 1.01 12.53 23.96
CA THR A 342 -0.08 13.25 23.27
C THR A 342 -1.48 12.72 23.62
N LEU A 343 -1.61 11.50 24.14
CA LEU A 343 -2.91 10.84 24.28
C LEU A 343 -3.86 11.50 25.29
N ASP A 344 -3.34 12.21 26.28
CA ASP A 344 -4.10 12.91 27.31
C ASP A 344 -4.38 14.39 26.98
N GLN A 345 -3.86 14.89 25.85
CA GLN A 345 -3.99 16.28 25.44
C GLN A 345 -5.00 16.43 24.29
N LYS A 346 -5.82 17.49 24.35
CA LYS A 346 -6.68 17.87 23.22
C LYS A 346 -5.85 18.69 22.23
N LEU A 347 -5.33 18.03 21.21
CA LEU A 347 -4.57 18.62 20.12
C LEU A 347 -5.43 18.72 18.86
N GLU A 348 -5.71 19.94 18.42
CA GLU A 348 -6.47 20.23 17.20
C GLU A 348 -5.59 20.20 15.94
N ASP A 349 -4.27 20.39 16.11
CA ASP A 349 -3.28 20.37 15.01
C ASP A 349 -3.06 18.98 14.40
N ILE A 350 -3.48 17.92 15.10
CA ILE A 350 -3.31 16.54 14.61
C ILE A 350 -4.32 16.27 13.50
N ALA A 351 -3.81 15.83 12.35
CA ALA A 351 -4.61 15.52 11.17
C ALA A 351 -5.76 14.53 11.46
N LEU A 352 -6.89 14.76 10.82
CA LEU A 352 -8.03 13.83 10.83
C LEU A 352 -7.74 12.60 9.97
N PRO A 353 -8.46 11.48 10.19
CA PRO A 353 -8.31 10.26 9.42
C PRO A 353 -8.64 10.37 7.93
#